data_AF-A0A2N6E1H3-F1
#
_entry.id   AF-A0A2N6E1H3-F1
#
_cell.length_a   1.000
_cell.length_b   1.000
_cell.length_c   1.000
_cell.angle_alpha   90.00
_cell.angle_beta   90.00
_cell.angle_gamma   90.00
#
_symmetry.space_group_name_H-M   'P 1'
#
loop_
_entity.id
_entity.type
_entity.pdbx_description
1 polymer ?
#
loop_
_entity_poly.entity_id
_entity_poly.type
_entity_poly.pdbx_seq_one_letter_code
_entity_poly.pdbx_strand_id
1 'polypeptide(L)'
;MIRICFFLILFTPLCGFTSMPQATLDPAEPRLGEPFRLIYPLPEPDIQLTGLPDLGSFRLLLPPKIDRSELFLELLPVRSGPASIPALSLHQANRSWRTAPLDVVIHDPVPLDAESKPLQRLPGKAEAPWITDWFWLLLLVPFFLWPLHKLRHRRNEPEKNSQKSSLKQLEEQVQQAPTSEERSCLLQTIRAWRFGPYAPKAEKQEKLREAVAKIRNGGTS
;
A
#
# COMPACT_ATOMS: atom_id res chain seq x y z
N MET A 1 -35.64 -24.98 -64.75
CA MET A 1 -35.62 -24.37 -63.41
C MET A 1 -34.38 -24.80 -62.61
N ILE A 2 -33.15 -24.67 -63.17
CA ILE A 2 -31.91 -25.20 -62.54
C ILE A 2 -30.78 -24.14 -62.49
N ARG A 3 -31.04 -22.90 -62.89
CA ARG A 3 -29.98 -21.87 -63.04
C ARG A 3 -29.85 -20.86 -61.90
N ILE A 4 -30.72 -20.91 -60.89
CA ILE A 4 -30.75 -19.90 -59.80
C ILE A 4 -30.07 -20.42 -58.53
N CYS A 5 -29.97 -21.74 -58.32
CA CYS A 5 -29.34 -22.30 -57.12
C CYS A 5 -27.80 -22.20 -57.10
N PHE A 6 -27.15 -21.99 -58.25
CA PHE A 6 -25.68 -21.92 -58.32
C PHE A 6 -25.12 -20.55 -57.86
N PHE A 7 -25.94 -19.50 -57.83
CA PHE A 7 -25.50 -18.16 -57.45
C PHE A 7 -25.51 -17.93 -55.93
N LEU A 8 -26.20 -18.77 -55.15
CA LEU A 8 -26.23 -18.67 -53.68
C LEU A 8 -25.02 -19.31 -52.99
N ILE A 9 -24.26 -20.16 -53.70
CA ILE A 9 -23.04 -20.79 -53.17
C ILE A 9 -21.79 -19.94 -53.45
N LEU A 10 -21.85 -19.02 -54.43
CA LEU A 10 -20.73 -18.13 -54.76
C LEU A 10 -20.68 -16.85 -53.92
N PHE A 11 -21.69 -16.61 -53.07
CA PHE A 11 -21.85 -15.41 -52.25
C PHE A 11 -21.99 -15.72 -50.76
N THR A 12 -21.50 -16.88 -50.30
CA THR A 12 -21.10 -16.98 -48.89
C THR A 12 -19.86 -16.10 -48.73
N PRO A 13 -19.95 -14.96 -48.03
CA PRO A 13 -18.72 -14.32 -47.61
C PRO A 13 -17.97 -15.37 -46.81
N LEU A 14 -16.75 -15.67 -47.24
CA LEU A 14 -15.69 -16.08 -46.32
C LEU A 14 -15.62 -14.98 -45.25
N CYS A 15 -16.52 -15.03 -44.28
CA CYS A 15 -16.27 -14.50 -42.95
C CYS A 15 -15.15 -15.39 -42.43
N GLY A 16 -13.92 -15.06 -42.85
CA GLY A 16 -12.73 -15.52 -42.19
C GLY A 16 -12.89 -15.10 -40.73
N PHE A 17 -13.27 -16.06 -39.90
CA PHE A 17 -12.99 -15.99 -38.48
C PHE A 17 -11.47 -15.86 -38.40
N THR A 18 -11.00 -14.61 -38.35
CA THR A 18 -9.65 -14.32 -37.90
C THR A 18 -9.65 -14.77 -36.45
N SER A 19 -9.19 -16.00 -36.20
CA SER A 19 -9.01 -16.51 -34.85
C SER A 19 -8.08 -15.53 -34.15
N MET A 20 -8.62 -14.72 -33.26
CA MET A 20 -7.78 -13.88 -32.41
C MET A 20 -6.82 -14.81 -31.68
N PRO A 21 -5.54 -14.44 -31.59
CA PRO A 21 -4.56 -15.28 -30.93
C PRO A 21 -5.02 -15.53 -29.50
N GLN A 22 -5.08 -16.81 -29.12
CA GLN A 22 -5.76 -17.26 -27.92
C GLN A 22 -4.93 -16.93 -26.68
N ALA A 23 -5.60 -16.45 -25.62
CA ALA A 23 -4.95 -16.21 -24.35
C ALA A 23 -4.44 -17.53 -23.75
N THR A 24 -3.28 -17.48 -23.10
CA THR A 24 -2.69 -18.65 -22.44
C THR A 24 -2.59 -18.43 -20.93
N LEU A 25 -2.76 -19.52 -20.18
CA LEU A 25 -2.70 -19.56 -18.73
C LEU A 25 -1.44 -20.34 -18.31
N ASP A 26 -0.70 -19.80 -17.36
CA ASP A 26 0.49 -20.44 -16.79
C ASP A 26 0.49 -20.32 -15.25
N PRO A 27 0.23 -21.41 -14.49
CA PRO A 27 -0.06 -22.76 -14.98
C PRO A 27 -1.42 -22.83 -15.71
N ALA A 28 -1.56 -23.83 -16.60
CA ALA A 28 -2.77 -24.06 -17.39
C ALA A 28 -4.01 -24.34 -16.53
N GLU A 29 -3.81 -24.94 -15.35
CA GLU A 29 -4.85 -25.24 -14.36
C GLU A 29 -4.65 -24.36 -13.12
N PRO A 30 -5.34 -23.21 -13.02
CA PRO A 30 -5.20 -22.33 -11.88
C PRO A 30 -5.88 -22.91 -10.62
N ARG A 31 -5.22 -22.72 -9.48
CA ARG A 31 -5.65 -23.22 -8.18
C ARG A 31 -5.96 -22.09 -7.21
N LEU A 32 -6.93 -22.32 -6.32
CA LEU A 32 -7.29 -21.36 -5.30
C LEU A 32 -6.10 -21.02 -4.40
N GLY A 33 -5.81 -19.73 -4.24
CA GLY A 33 -4.71 -19.26 -3.39
C GLY A 33 -3.31 -19.36 -4.01
N GLU A 34 -3.18 -19.89 -5.22
CA GLU A 34 -1.91 -19.93 -5.96
C GLU A 34 -1.88 -18.86 -7.08
N PRO A 35 -0.76 -18.14 -7.25
CA PRO A 35 -0.64 -17.17 -8.33
C PRO A 35 -0.57 -17.88 -9.69
N PHE A 36 -1.19 -17.29 -10.71
CA PHE A 36 -1.03 -17.70 -12.10
C PHE A 36 -0.86 -16.48 -13.00
N ARG A 37 -0.26 -16.72 -14.17
CA ARG A 37 -0.03 -15.71 -15.20
C ARG A 37 -0.98 -15.92 -16.35
N LEU A 38 -1.62 -14.85 -16.76
CA LEU A 38 -2.43 -14.78 -17.95
C LEU A 38 -1.68 -13.98 -19.00
N ILE A 39 -1.50 -14.60 -20.17
CA ILE A 39 -0.71 -14.06 -21.28
C ILE A 39 -1.65 -13.83 -22.46
N TYR A 40 -1.84 -12.56 -22.83
CA TYR A 40 -2.61 -12.17 -23.99
C TYR A 40 -1.67 -11.75 -25.13
N PRO A 41 -1.68 -12.47 -26.27
CA PRO A 41 -1.00 -12.00 -27.47
C PRO A 41 -1.69 -10.76 -28.02
N LEU A 42 -0.92 -9.69 -28.24
CA LEU A 42 -1.40 -8.42 -28.77
C LEU A 42 -1.38 -8.43 -30.30
N PRO A 43 -2.39 -7.83 -30.96
CA PRO A 43 -2.48 -7.84 -32.42
C PRO A 43 -1.42 -6.96 -33.11
N GLU A 44 -0.99 -5.87 -32.46
CA GLU A 44 0.03 -4.94 -32.96
C GLU A 44 1.02 -4.57 -31.84
N PRO A 45 2.28 -4.23 -32.18
CA PRO A 45 3.22 -3.63 -31.22
C PRO A 45 2.73 -2.24 -30.77
N ASP A 46 3.18 -1.78 -29.60
CA ASP A 46 2.85 -0.47 -28.99
C ASP A 46 1.39 -0.25 -28.54
N ILE A 47 0.59 -1.31 -28.50
CA ILE A 47 -0.73 -1.28 -27.86
C ILE A 47 -0.58 -1.05 -26.35
N GLN A 48 -1.47 -0.23 -25.80
CA GLN A 48 -1.54 0.08 -24.37
C GLN A 48 -2.83 -0.42 -23.75
N LEU A 49 -2.79 -0.77 -22.47
CA LEU A 49 -3.97 -1.12 -21.69
C LEU A 49 -4.61 0.17 -21.14
N THR A 50 -5.87 0.45 -21.52
CA THR A 50 -6.57 1.69 -21.14
C THR A 50 -6.99 1.72 -19.66
N GLY A 51 -6.91 0.57 -18.98
CA GLY A 51 -7.25 0.37 -17.59
C GLY A 51 -7.62 -1.08 -17.32
N LEU A 52 -7.71 -1.45 -16.04
CA LEU A 52 -8.18 -2.77 -15.62
C LEU A 52 -9.66 -2.71 -15.26
N PRO A 53 -10.52 -3.55 -15.87
CA PRO A 53 -11.87 -3.75 -15.37
C PRO A 53 -11.85 -4.45 -14.01
N ASP A 54 -13.01 -4.50 -13.34
CA ASP A 54 -13.17 -5.34 -12.16
C ASP A 54 -13.04 -6.82 -12.54
N LEU A 55 -12.04 -7.49 -11.97
CA LEU A 55 -11.73 -8.89 -12.25
C LEU A 55 -12.55 -9.87 -11.38
N GLY A 56 -13.39 -9.36 -10.47
CA GLY A 56 -14.30 -10.16 -9.67
C GLY A 56 -13.59 -11.18 -8.76
N SER A 57 -13.53 -12.44 -9.20
CA SER A 57 -12.94 -13.56 -8.45
C SER A 57 -11.41 -13.60 -8.47
N PHE A 58 -10.77 -12.70 -9.21
CA PHE A 58 -9.32 -12.61 -9.32
C PHE A 58 -8.80 -11.30 -8.74
N ARG A 59 -7.65 -11.37 -8.07
CA ARG A 59 -6.92 -10.19 -7.60
C ARG A 59 -5.62 -10.04 -8.37
N LEU A 60 -5.34 -8.84 -8.85
CA LEU A 60 -4.08 -8.52 -9.49
C LEU A 60 -2.94 -8.44 -8.46
N LEU A 61 -1.86 -9.17 -8.70
CA LEU A 61 -0.68 -9.21 -7.81
C LEU A 61 0.38 -8.17 -8.19
N LEU A 62 0.63 -8.01 -9.49
CA LEU A 62 1.60 -7.06 -10.04
C LEU A 62 0.94 -6.17 -11.09
N PRO A 63 1.46 -4.94 -11.30
CA PRO A 63 0.96 -4.10 -12.38
C PRO A 63 1.09 -4.82 -13.73
N PRO A 64 0.12 -4.62 -14.66
CA PRO A 64 0.17 -5.23 -15.98
C PRO A 64 1.47 -4.87 -16.70
N LYS A 65 2.08 -5.86 -17.35
CA LYS A 65 3.30 -5.66 -18.12
C LYS A 65 3.05 -5.99 -19.57
N ILE A 66 3.60 -5.19 -20.46
CA ILE A 66 3.59 -5.46 -21.90
C ILE A 66 5.04 -5.70 -22.30
N ASP A 67 5.34 -6.89 -22.82
CA ASP A 67 6.66 -7.25 -23.33
C ASP A 67 6.49 -8.01 -24.65
N ARG A 68 7.30 -7.66 -25.67
CA ARG A 68 7.32 -8.32 -26.99
C ARG A 68 5.95 -8.62 -27.61
N SER A 69 5.03 -7.64 -27.58
CA SER A 69 3.65 -7.79 -28.09
C SER A 69 2.80 -8.79 -27.32
N GLU A 70 3.11 -9.04 -26.05
CA GLU A 70 2.28 -9.83 -25.14
C GLU A 70 1.95 -9.01 -23.89
N LEU A 71 0.70 -9.08 -23.47
CA LEU A 71 0.22 -8.52 -22.21
C LEU A 71 0.23 -9.61 -21.14
N PHE A 72 1.00 -9.37 -20.08
CA PHE A 72 1.14 -10.24 -18.93
C PHE A 72 0.35 -9.69 -17.74
N LEU A 73 -0.54 -10.52 -17.21
CA LEU A 73 -1.29 -10.25 -15.99
C LEU A 73 -0.98 -11.33 -14.95
N GLU A 74 -0.51 -10.92 -13.79
CA GLU A 74 -0.25 -11.84 -12.67
C GLU A 74 -1.43 -11.78 -11.68
N LEU A 75 -2.16 -12.89 -11.60
CA LEU A 75 -3.47 -12.97 -10.97
C LEU A 75 -3.46 -13.99 -9.84
N LEU A 76 -4.24 -13.70 -8.80
CA LEU A 76 -4.50 -14.60 -7.67
C LEU A 76 -6.01 -14.93 -7.62
N PRO A 77 -6.40 -16.20 -7.76
CA PRO A 77 -7.78 -16.63 -7.53
C PRO A 77 -8.17 -16.49 -6.06
N VAL A 78 -9.31 -15.85 -5.80
CA VAL A 78 -9.83 -15.59 -4.44
C VAL A 78 -11.04 -16.47 -4.10
N ARG A 79 -11.69 -17.06 -5.11
CA ARG A 79 -12.85 -17.97 -4.96
C ARG A 79 -12.65 -19.19 -5.85
N SER A 80 -13.06 -20.36 -5.37
CA SER A 80 -13.07 -21.61 -6.15
C SER A 80 -14.31 -21.69 -7.05
N GLY A 81 -14.23 -22.51 -8.10
CA GLY A 81 -15.32 -22.73 -9.06
C GLY A 81 -15.13 -22.01 -10.40
N PRO A 82 -16.19 -21.99 -11.25
CA PRO A 82 -16.14 -21.32 -12.53
C PRO A 82 -16.08 -19.79 -12.33
N ALA A 83 -15.11 -19.16 -12.97
CA ALA A 83 -14.91 -17.73 -12.97
C ALA A 83 -14.66 -17.23 -14.39
N SER A 84 -14.98 -15.97 -14.65
CA SER A 84 -14.78 -15.35 -15.96
C SER A 84 -13.91 -14.12 -15.81
N ILE A 85 -12.88 -14.03 -16.65
CA ILE A 85 -12.02 -12.87 -16.77
C ILE A 85 -12.66 -11.95 -17.82
N PRO A 86 -13.05 -10.73 -17.45
CA PRO A 86 -13.74 -9.83 -18.36
C PRO A 86 -12.85 -9.40 -19.53
N ALA A 87 -13.49 -8.96 -20.61
CA ALA A 87 -12.83 -8.35 -21.74
C ALA A 87 -11.98 -7.13 -21.32
N LEU A 88 -10.73 -7.10 -21.76
CA LEU A 88 -9.78 -6.01 -21.51
C LEU A 88 -9.83 -5.03 -22.67
N SER A 89 -9.84 -3.74 -22.37
CA SER A 89 -9.82 -2.68 -23.38
C SER A 89 -8.39 -2.25 -23.67
N LEU A 90 -8.01 -2.42 -24.94
CA LEU A 90 -6.69 -2.13 -25.47
C LEU A 90 -6.79 -0.92 -26.41
N HIS A 91 -5.79 -0.05 -26.43
CA HIS A 91 -5.80 1.16 -27.22
C HIS A 91 -4.44 1.47 -27.85
N GLN A 92 -4.46 1.98 -29.08
CA GLN A 92 -3.29 2.48 -29.77
C GLN A 92 -3.70 3.67 -30.62
N ALA A 93 -3.15 4.84 -30.32
CA ALA A 93 -3.42 6.11 -30.99
C ALA A 93 -4.92 6.42 -31.17
N ASN A 94 -5.54 5.96 -32.26
CA ASN A 94 -6.95 6.23 -32.61
C ASN A 94 -7.78 4.95 -32.83
N ARG A 95 -7.25 3.79 -32.42
CA ARG A 95 -7.90 2.49 -32.53
C ARG A 95 -8.04 1.86 -31.14
N SER A 96 -9.19 1.23 -30.91
CA SER A 96 -9.45 0.45 -29.71
C SER A 96 -9.80 -0.98 -30.07
N TRP A 97 -9.34 -1.91 -29.25
CA TRP A 97 -9.64 -3.32 -29.33
C TRP A 97 -10.16 -3.81 -27.98
N ARG A 98 -10.91 -4.89 -28.02
CA ARG A 98 -11.32 -5.62 -26.83
C ARG A 98 -10.88 -7.06 -26.94
N THR A 99 -10.25 -7.57 -25.90
CA THR A 99 -10.01 -9.01 -25.79
C THR A 99 -11.34 -9.74 -25.62
N ALA A 100 -11.40 -11.00 -26.01
CA ALA A 100 -12.52 -11.85 -25.64
C ALA A 100 -12.50 -12.10 -24.12
N PRO A 101 -13.67 -12.23 -23.46
CA PRO A 101 -13.72 -12.73 -22.09
C PRO A 101 -13.18 -14.17 -22.05
N LEU A 102 -12.52 -14.53 -20.95
CA LEU A 102 -11.91 -15.84 -20.77
C LEU A 102 -12.54 -16.54 -19.58
N ASP A 103 -13.22 -17.65 -19.84
CA ASP A 103 -13.78 -18.50 -18.78
C ASP A 103 -12.70 -19.47 -18.27
N VAL A 104 -12.60 -19.56 -16.94
CA VAL A 104 -11.56 -20.30 -16.23
C VAL A 104 -12.20 -21.05 -15.08
N VAL A 105 -11.82 -22.32 -14.90
CA VAL A 105 -12.25 -23.13 -13.74
C VAL A 105 -11.13 -23.12 -12.71
N ILE A 106 -11.42 -22.60 -11.51
CA ILE A 106 -10.46 -22.54 -10.41
C ILE A 106 -10.66 -23.76 -9.52
N HIS A 107 -9.63 -24.59 -9.41
CA HIS A 107 -9.66 -25.79 -8.57
C HIS A 107 -9.34 -25.43 -7.11
N ASP A 108 -10.13 -25.99 -6.19
CA ASP A 108 -9.78 -25.96 -4.77
C ASP A 108 -8.76 -27.08 -4.51
N PRO A 109 -7.56 -26.79 -3.98
CA PRO A 109 -6.59 -27.82 -3.62
C PRO A 109 -7.07 -28.69 -2.44
N VAL A 110 -8.10 -28.26 -1.70
CA VAL A 110 -8.71 -29.07 -0.64
C VAL A 110 -9.63 -30.11 -1.29
N PRO A 111 -9.43 -31.42 -1.00
CA PRO A 111 -10.31 -32.45 -1.52
C PRO A 111 -11.76 -32.17 -1.10
N LEU A 112 -12.71 -32.30 -2.02
CA LEU A 112 -14.15 -32.19 -1.71
C LEU A 112 -14.60 -33.18 -0.61
N ASP A 113 -13.86 -34.29 -0.48
CA ASP A 113 -14.08 -35.34 0.52
C ASP A 113 -13.27 -35.13 1.80
N ALA A 114 -12.49 -34.05 1.91
CA ALA A 114 -11.94 -33.64 3.18
C ALA A 114 -13.11 -33.20 4.05
N GLU A 115 -13.69 -34.15 4.79
CA GLU A 115 -14.68 -33.91 5.82
C GLU A 115 -14.29 -32.62 6.54
N SER A 116 -15.03 -31.55 6.28
CA SER A 116 -14.90 -30.32 7.03
C SER A 116 -15.21 -30.73 8.45
N LYS A 117 -14.18 -31.01 9.26
CA LYS A 117 -14.38 -31.34 10.66
C LYS A 117 -15.22 -30.19 11.18
N PRO A 118 -16.48 -30.45 11.62
CA PRO A 118 -17.32 -29.37 12.10
C PRO A 118 -16.50 -28.63 13.11
N LEU A 119 -16.42 -27.29 12.99
CA LEU A 119 -15.75 -26.43 13.96
C LEU A 119 -16.16 -26.95 15.33
N GLN A 120 -15.24 -27.71 15.97
CA GLN A 120 -15.53 -28.27 17.28
C GLN A 120 -15.77 -27.03 18.10
N ARG A 121 -17.02 -26.87 18.56
CA ARG A 121 -17.36 -25.78 19.47
C ARG A 121 -16.30 -25.86 20.55
N LEU A 122 -15.46 -24.83 20.63
CA LEU A 122 -14.53 -24.64 21.74
C LEU A 122 -15.33 -25.02 22.99
N PRO A 123 -14.84 -25.95 23.83
CA PRO A 123 -15.58 -26.38 24.99
C PRO A 123 -16.09 -25.12 25.69
N GLY A 124 -17.41 -24.98 25.71
CA GLY A 124 -18.07 -23.78 26.22
C GLY A 124 -17.44 -23.49 27.57
N LYS A 125 -16.98 -22.25 27.76
CA LYS A 125 -16.31 -21.75 28.97
C LYS A 125 -16.89 -22.51 30.17
N ALA A 126 -16.12 -23.42 30.75
CA ALA A 126 -16.44 -23.91 32.07
C ALA A 126 -16.45 -22.65 32.93
N GLU A 127 -17.63 -22.25 33.38
CA GLU A 127 -17.78 -21.17 34.34
C GLU A 127 -17.05 -21.66 35.59
N ALA A 128 -15.80 -21.24 35.71
CA ALA A 128 -14.97 -21.41 36.87
C ALA A 128 -15.34 -20.23 37.80
N PRO A 129 -16.24 -20.40 38.79
CA PRO A 129 -16.77 -19.29 39.58
C PRO A 129 -15.71 -18.59 40.45
N TRP A 130 -14.52 -19.16 40.56
CA TRP A 130 -13.42 -18.71 41.41
C TRP A 130 -12.47 -17.70 40.75
N ILE A 131 -12.56 -17.48 39.42
CA ILE A 131 -11.67 -16.54 38.71
C ILE A 131 -12.22 -15.10 38.74
N THR A 132 -13.52 -14.92 38.94
CA THR A 132 -14.18 -13.61 38.85
C THR A 132 -13.72 -12.64 39.92
N ASP A 133 -13.55 -13.08 41.17
CA ASP A 133 -13.27 -12.16 42.28
C ASP A 133 -11.82 -11.64 42.27
N TRP A 134 -10.85 -12.46 41.84
CA TRP A 134 -9.46 -12.02 41.70
C TRP A 134 -9.20 -11.22 40.43
N PHE A 135 -9.97 -11.45 39.36
CA PHE A 135 -9.80 -10.70 38.11
C PHE A 135 -10.15 -9.22 38.28
N TRP A 136 -11.20 -8.89 39.05
CA TRP A 136 -11.54 -7.50 39.38
C TRP A 136 -10.47 -6.83 40.25
N LEU A 137 -9.88 -7.58 41.18
CA LEU A 137 -8.79 -7.08 42.02
C LEU A 137 -7.52 -6.80 41.20
N LEU A 138 -7.21 -7.66 40.22
CA LEU A 138 -6.06 -7.48 39.32
C LEU A 138 -6.24 -6.32 38.33
N LEU A 139 -7.49 -5.96 38.00
CA LEU A 139 -7.83 -4.81 37.14
C LEU A 139 -7.69 -3.45 37.87
N LEU A 140 -7.84 -3.43 39.20
CA LEU A 140 -7.65 -2.22 40.01
C LEU A 140 -6.17 -1.90 40.27
N VAL A 141 -5.29 -2.91 40.27
CA VAL A 141 -3.84 -2.75 40.45
C VAL A 141 -3.22 -1.77 39.43
N PRO A 142 -3.43 -1.90 38.10
CA PRO A 142 -2.88 -0.93 37.14
C PRO A 142 -3.53 0.46 37.27
N PHE A 143 -4.77 0.59 37.76
CA PHE A 143 -5.41 1.89 37.95
C PHE A 143 -4.73 2.72 39.05
N PHE A 144 -4.25 2.05 40.12
CA PHE A 144 -3.47 2.70 41.19
C PHE A 144 -1.98 2.86 40.86
N LEU A 145 -1.40 1.97 40.04
CA LEU A 145 0.00 2.06 39.60
C LEU A 145 0.23 3.06 38.45
N TRP A 146 -0.79 3.33 37.61
CA TRP A 146 -0.71 4.28 36.50
C TRP A 146 -0.34 5.71 36.92
N PRO A 147 -0.97 6.34 37.94
CA PRO A 147 -0.58 7.67 38.38
C PRO A 147 0.83 7.69 38.98
N LEU A 148 1.24 6.62 39.69
CA LEU A 148 2.59 6.48 40.25
C LEU A 148 3.65 6.39 39.14
N HIS A 149 3.37 5.63 38.07
CA HIS A 149 4.26 5.52 36.93
C HIS A 149 4.32 6.83 36.13
N LYS A 150 3.20 7.54 35.98
CA LYS A 150 3.14 8.85 35.31
C LYS A 150 3.89 9.94 36.09
N LEU A 151 3.84 9.90 37.42
CA LEU A 151 4.64 10.76 38.30
C LEU A 151 6.13 10.43 38.19
N ARG A 152 6.50 9.14 38.13
CA ARG A 152 7.89 8.70 37.97
C ARG A 152 8.45 9.03 36.57
N HIS A 153 7.64 8.91 35.52
CA HIS A 153 8.02 9.29 34.15
C HIS A 153 8.14 10.81 33.97
N ARG A 154 7.23 11.60 34.56
CA ARG A 154 7.35 13.07 34.55
C ARG A 154 8.56 13.58 35.32
N ARG A 155 9.08 12.82 36.28
CA ARG A 155 10.32 13.13 37.01
C ARG A 155 11.59 12.77 36.23
N ASN A 156 11.48 11.85 35.26
CA ASN A 156 12.61 11.31 34.49
C ASN A 156 12.65 11.77 33.01
N GLU A 157 11.69 12.57 32.53
CA GLU A 157 11.76 13.25 31.23
C GLU A 157 11.90 14.78 31.34
N PRO A 158 12.99 15.36 31.91
CA PRO A 158 13.12 16.81 31.87
C PRO A 158 13.79 17.35 30.60
N GLU A 159 14.52 16.57 29.80
CA GLU A 159 15.46 17.21 28.85
C GLU A 159 14.97 17.35 27.41
N LYS A 160 14.29 16.36 26.83
CA LYS A 160 14.05 16.36 25.37
C LYS A 160 12.99 17.39 24.92
N ASN A 161 11.98 17.64 25.76
CA ASN A 161 10.98 18.69 25.49
C ASN A 161 11.45 20.07 25.95
N SER A 162 12.26 20.16 27.02
CA SER A 162 12.87 21.41 27.49
C SER A 162 13.87 21.98 26.48
N GLN A 163 14.65 21.13 25.80
CA GLN A 163 15.57 21.60 24.77
C GLN A 163 14.84 22.20 23.56
N LYS A 164 13.74 21.58 23.10
CA LYS A 164 12.94 22.11 21.99
C LYS A 164 12.26 23.44 22.35
N SER A 165 11.77 23.59 23.58
CA SER A 165 11.23 24.88 24.03
C SER A 165 12.33 25.94 24.18
N SER A 166 13.53 25.57 24.64
CA SER A 166 14.65 26.52 24.77
C SER A 166 15.18 27.02 23.42
N LEU A 167 15.24 26.16 22.39
CA LEU A 167 15.64 26.57 21.03
C LEU A 167 14.57 27.45 20.36
N LYS A 168 13.28 27.20 20.64
CA LYS A 168 12.19 28.06 20.18
C LYS A 168 12.28 29.47 20.80
N GLN A 169 12.56 29.55 22.10
CA GLN A 169 12.76 30.84 22.79
C GLN A 169 13.96 31.61 22.22
N LEU A 170 15.06 30.92 21.89
CA LEU A 170 16.23 31.55 21.24
C LEU A 170 15.89 32.05 19.83
N GLU A 171 15.10 31.31 19.06
CA GLU A 171 14.64 31.75 17.74
C GLU A 171 13.84 33.06 17.83
N GLU A 172 12.91 33.16 18.79
CA GLU A 172 12.12 34.37 19.05
C GLU A 172 13.02 35.56 19.45
N GLN A 173 14.05 35.34 20.27
CA GLN A 173 15.01 36.39 20.66
C GLN A 173 15.85 36.90 19.48
N VAL A 174 16.30 36.03 18.59
CA VAL A 174 17.05 36.44 17.38
C VAL A 174 16.16 37.14 16.36
N GLN A 175 14.87 36.80 16.32
CA GLN A 175 13.92 37.50 15.45
C GLN A 175 13.72 38.96 15.86
N GLN A 176 13.87 39.30 17.15
CA GLN A 176 13.76 40.66 17.67
C GLN A 176 15.01 41.53 17.45
N ALA A 177 16.14 40.92 17.07
CA ALA A 177 17.37 41.64 16.78
C ALA A 177 17.32 42.39 15.42
N PRO A 178 18.11 43.47 15.26
CA PRO A 178 18.24 44.18 13.99
C PRO A 178 18.72 43.25 12.86
N THR A 179 18.28 43.52 11.63
CA THR A 179 18.63 42.71 10.46
C THR A 179 20.13 42.82 10.15
N SER A 180 20.88 41.74 10.37
CA SER A 180 22.30 41.60 10.04
C SER A 180 22.57 40.23 9.40
N GLU A 181 23.73 40.07 8.75
CA GLU A 181 24.18 38.77 8.23
C GLU A 181 24.34 37.73 9.36
N GLU A 182 24.83 38.19 10.52
CA GLU A 182 24.98 37.37 11.72
C GLU A 182 23.63 36.84 12.24
N ARG A 183 22.58 37.65 12.20
CA ARG A 183 21.21 37.23 12.56
C ARG A 183 20.73 36.08 11.69
N SER A 184 20.94 36.18 10.37
CA SER A 184 20.54 35.16 9.40
C SER A 184 21.28 33.83 9.63
N CYS A 185 22.58 33.90 9.92
CA CYS A 185 23.41 32.73 10.23
C CYS A 185 22.94 32.02 11.52
N LEU A 186 22.63 32.78 12.58
CA LEU A 186 22.12 32.22 13.83
C LEU A 186 20.74 31.58 13.66
N LEU A 187 19.82 32.20 12.89
CA LEU A 187 18.50 31.61 12.63
C LEU A 187 18.60 30.28 11.88
N GLN A 188 19.48 30.18 10.87
CA GLN A 188 19.70 28.93 10.16
C GLN A 188 20.24 27.85 11.10
N THR A 189 21.20 28.20 11.96
CA THR A 189 21.79 27.28 12.94
C THR A 189 20.75 26.78 13.95
N ILE A 190 19.91 27.67 14.49
CA ILE A 190 18.83 27.32 15.42
C ILE A 190 17.82 26.38 14.75
N ARG A 191 17.42 26.66 13.50
CA ARG A 191 16.48 25.80 12.76
C ARG A 191 17.08 24.43 12.45
N ALA A 192 18.35 24.37 12.05
CA ALA A 192 19.04 23.11 11.80
C ALA A 192 19.09 22.21 13.04
N TRP A 193 19.25 22.78 14.24
CA TRP A 193 19.24 22.00 15.49
C TRP A 193 17.83 21.70 16.00
N ARG A 194 16.84 22.56 15.73
CA ARG A 194 15.45 22.33 16.13
C ARG A 194 14.79 21.18 15.36
N PHE A 195 15.11 21.07 14.07
CA PHE A 195 14.52 20.06 13.17
C PHE A 195 15.51 18.96 12.76
N GLY A 196 16.76 19.04 13.20
CA GLY A 196 17.79 18.04 12.90
C GLY A 196 17.66 16.76 13.72
N PRO A 197 18.28 15.66 13.26
CA PRO A 197 18.21 14.36 13.94
C PRO A 197 19.03 14.28 15.23
N TYR A 198 19.96 15.22 15.45
CA TYR A 198 20.88 15.22 16.60
C TYR A 198 20.71 16.47 17.46
N ALA A 199 20.68 16.28 18.79
CA ALA A 199 20.70 17.39 19.74
C ALA A 199 22.12 17.99 19.83
N PRO A 200 22.26 19.32 19.91
CA PRO A 200 23.55 19.95 20.07
C PRO A 200 24.14 19.66 21.45
N LYS A 201 25.46 19.43 21.53
CA LYS A 201 26.21 19.29 22.78
C LYS A 201 26.05 20.55 23.65
N ALA A 202 26.10 20.40 24.98
CA ALA A 202 25.89 21.50 25.94
C ALA A 202 26.80 22.72 25.67
N GLU A 203 28.09 22.49 25.41
CA GLU A 203 29.04 23.56 25.05
C GLU A 203 28.63 24.37 23.81
N LYS A 204 28.01 23.72 22.81
CA LYS A 204 27.54 24.38 21.60
C LYS A 204 26.26 25.18 21.84
N GLN A 205 25.42 24.71 22.77
CA GLN A 205 24.22 25.45 23.19
C GLN A 205 24.58 26.72 23.96
N GLU A 206 25.61 26.67 24.80
CA GLU A 206 26.08 27.83 25.56
C GLU A 206 26.67 28.91 24.65
N LYS A 207 27.57 28.53 23.73
CA LYS A 207 28.10 29.44 22.70
C LYS A 207 27.00 30.09 21.86
N LEU A 208 25.95 29.32 21.55
CA LEU A 208 24.80 29.85 20.82
C LEU A 208 24.05 30.90 21.65
N ARG A 209 23.82 30.66 22.95
CA ARG A 209 23.17 31.63 23.85
C ARG A 209 23.98 32.93 23.96
N GLU A 210 25.31 32.83 24.06
CA GLU A 210 26.21 33.99 24.08
C GLU A 210 26.13 34.79 22.78
N ALA A 211 26.16 34.11 21.63
CA ALA A 211 26.04 34.76 20.32
C ALA A 211 24.69 35.48 20.15
N VAL A 212 23.58 34.86 20.58
CA VAL A 212 22.25 35.49 20.56
C VAL A 212 22.21 36.72 21.47
N ALA A 213 22.79 36.63 22.68
CA ALA A 213 22.88 37.76 23.60
C ALA A 213 23.72 38.91 23.03
N LYS A 214 24.83 38.60 22.34
CA LYS A 214 25.72 39.59 21.71
C LYS A 214 24.99 40.40 20.64
N ILE A 215 24.25 39.73 19.74
CA ILE A 215 23.49 40.41 18.69
C ILE A 215 22.34 41.23 19.29
N ARG A 216 21.64 40.70 20.30
CA ARG A 216 20.54 41.43 20.96
C ARG A 216 21.03 42.72 21.63
N ASN A 217 22.21 42.68 22.25
CA ASN A 217 22.77 43.81 22.98
C ASN A 217 23.57 44.78 22.07
N GLY A 218 23.53 44.59 20.74
CA GLY A 218 24.23 45.47 19.79
C GLY A 218 25.75 45.41 19.86
N GLY A 219 26.32 44.27 20.30
CA GLY A 219 27.75 44.12 20.56
C GLY A 219 28.58 44.10 19.28
N THR A 220 28.94 45.28 18.78
CA THR A 220 30.14 45.49 17.95
C THR A 220 31.36 45.09 18.78
N SER A 221 32.11 44.10 18.32
CA SER A 221 33.52 43.91 18.70
C SER A 221 34.38 44.44 17.57
#